data_AF-A0A7Y5HGV0-F1
#
_entry.id   AF-A0A7Y5HGV0-F1
#
_cell.length_a   1.000
_cell.length_b   1.000
_cell.length_c   1.000
_cell.angle_alpha   90.00
_cell.angle_beta   90.00
_cell.angle_gamma   90.00
#
_symmetry.space_group_name_H-M   'P 1'
#
loop_
_entity.id
_entity.type
_entity.pdbx_description
1 polymer ?
#
loop_
_entity_poly.entity_id
_entity_poly.type
_entity_poly.pdbx_seq_one_letter_code
_entity_poly.pdbx_strand_id
1 'polypeptide(L)' 'MIRISLPALRPDVLGAQLQLWMTATALAGPLVGVDPFGQPGVEEGKRNAASLLGREEDAARREGVRDLLDRLRSRR' A
#
# COMPACT_ATOMS: atom_id res chain seq x y z
N MET A 1 -18.02 -2.15 -19.53
CA MET A 1 -17.64 -3.12 -18.47
C MET A 1 -16.66 -4.11 -19.08
N ILE A 2 -15.50 -4.34 -18.47
CA ILE A 2 -14.52 -5.35 -18.93
C ILE A 2 -14.88 -6.68 -18.25
N ARG A 3 -14.95 -7.77 -19.03
CA ARG A 3 -15.15 -9.14 -18.54
C ARG A 3 -13.96 -9.99 -18.94
N ILE A 4 -13.41 -10.73 -17.98
CA ILE A 4 -12.37 -11.74 -18.23
C ILE A 4 -12.99 -13.10 -17.90
N SER A 5 -12.91 -14.05 -18.83
CA SER A 5 -13.46 -15.40 -18.69
C SER A 5 -12.32 -16.40 -18.57
N LEU A 6 -12.35 -17.25 -17.56
CA LEU A 6 -11.38 -18.33 -17.38
C LEU A 6 -11.96 -19.65 -17.91
N PRO A 7 -11.17 -20.45 -18.66
CA PRO A 7 -11.65 -21.72 -19.20
C PRO A 7 -11.85 -22.80 -18.13
N ALA A 8 -11.10 -22.74 -17.02
CA ALA A 8 -11.22 -23.64 -15.87
C ALA A 8 -10.52 -23.04 -14.64
N LEU A 9 -10.88 -23.48 -13.43
CA LEU A 9 -10.16 -23.16 -12.20
C LEU A 9 -9.01 -24.15 -11.97
N ARG A 10 -7.88 -23.91 -12.62
CA ARG A 10 -6.67 -24.73 -12.54
C ARG A 10 -5.44 -23.88 -12.20
N PRO A 11 -4.40 -24.44 -11.57
CA PRO A 11 -3.21 -23.67 -11.18
C PRO A 11 -2.54 -22.91 -12.32
N ASP A 12 -2.41 -23.50 -13.51
CA ASP A 12 -1.81 -22.85 -14.69
C ASP A 12 -2.66 -21.69 -15.23
N VAL A 13 -3.98 -21.87 -15.27
CA VAL A 13 -4.92 -20.83 -15.71
C VAL A 13 -4.91 -19.65 -14.72
N LEU A 14 -4.89 -19.94 -13.41
CA LEU A 14 -4.77 -18.91 -12.39
C LEU A 14 -3.41 -18.20 -12.44
N GLY A 15 -2.32 -18.93 -12.67
CA GLY A 15 -0.99 -18.35 -12.84
C GLY A 15 -0.95 -17.35 -13.99
N ALA A 16 -1.52 -17.69 -15.14
CA ALA A 16 -1.66 -16.78 -16.28
C ALA A 16 -2.50 -15.54 -15.94
N GLN A 17 -3.59 -15.73 -15.19
CA GLN A 17 -4.45 -14.62 -14.76
C GLN A 17 -3.75 -13.67 -13.78
N LEU A 18 -2.96 -14.20 -12.85
CA LEU A 18 -2.15 -13.40 -11.93
C LEU A 18 -1.07 -12.64 -12.70
N GLN A 19 -0.37 -13.30 -13.62
CA GLN A 19 0.66 -12.67 -14.45
C GLN A 19 0.08 -11.50 -15.26
N LEU A 20 -1.10 -11.67 -15.86
CA LEU A 20 -1.79 -10.60 -16.58
C LEU A 20 -1.96 -9.35 -15.69
N TRP A 21 -2.46 -9.52 -14.47
CA TRP A 21 -2.69 -8.40 -13.56
C TRP A 21 -1.40 -7.80 -13.00
N MET A 22 -0.39 -8.62 -12.70
CA MET A 22 0.92 -8.13 -12.27
C MET A 22 1.56 -7.28 -13.37
N THR A 23 1.56 -7.75 -14.62
CA THR A 23 2.08 -7.00 -15.76
C THR A 23 1.27 -5.74 -16.02
N ALA A 24 -0.07 -5.82 -16.02
CA ALA A 24 -0.93 -4.65 -16.19
C ALA A 24 -0.68 -3.58 -15.12
N THR A 25 -0.49 -3.99 -13.86
CA THR A 25 -0.19 -3.08 -12.75
C THR A 25 1.19 -2.42 -12.90
N ALA A 26 2.21 -3.20 -13.25
CA ALA A 26 3.56 -2.69 -13.50
C ALA A 26 3.60 -1.68 -14.65
N LEU A 27 2.77 -1.87 -15.69
CA LEU A 27 2.64 -0.92 -16.80
C LEU A 27 1.79 0.31 -16.42
N ALA A 28 0.73 0.12 -15.63
CA ALA A 28 -0.17 1.21 -15.24
C ALA A 28 0.53 2.26 -14.37
N GLY A 29 1.44 1.86 -13.47
CA GLY A 29 2.16 2.77 -12.58
C GLY A 29 2.84 3.93 -13.31
N PRO A 30 3.81 3.66 -14.22
CA PRO A 30 4.49 4.71 -14.97
C PRO A 30 3.54 5.58 -15.81
N LEU A 31 2.45 4.99 -16.34
CA LEU A 31 1.44 5.74 -17.11
C LEU A 31 0.72 6.79 -16.26
N VAL A 32 0.62 6.59 -14.95
CA VAL A 32 0.04 7.57 -14.00
C VAL A 32 1.09 8.29 -13.17
N GLY A 33 2.38 8.19 -13.54
CA GLY A 33 3.49 8.86 -12.84
C GLY A 33 3.82 8.27 -11.46
N VAL A 34 3.50 6.99 -11.22
CA VAL A 34 3.77 6.27 -9.97
C VAL A 34 4.82 5.19 -10.20
N ASP A 35 5.77 5.05 -9.29
CA ASP A 35 6.65 3.87 -9.25
C ASP A 35 5.88 2.65 -8.73
N PRO A 36 5.62 1.63 -9.58
CA PRO A 36 4.83 0.46 -9.19
C PRO A 36 5.57 -0.50 -8.24
N PHE A 37 6.88 -0.32 -8.03
CA PHE A 37 7.70 -1.17 -7.18
C PHE A 37 8.18 -0.46 -5.90
N GLY A 38 7.83 0.81 -5.72
CA GLY A 38 8.13 1.60 -4.52
C GLY A 38 7.08 1.41 -3.40
N GLN A 39 7.52 1.54 -2.14
CA GLN A 39 6.63 1.43 -0.97
C GLN A 39 6.98 2.38 0.19
N PRO A 40 7.13 3.69 -0.02
CA PRO A 40 7.57 4.62 1.03
C PRO A 40 6.58 4.70 2.20
N GLY A 41 5.28 4.65 1.93
CA GLY A 41 4.25 4.76 2.97
C GLY A 41 4.24 3.61 3.99
N VAL A 42 4.75 2.42 3.60
CA VAL A 42 4.82 1.26 4.49
C VAL A 42 5.81 1.51 5.63
N GLU A 43 7.01 1.98 5.30
CA GLU A 43 8.05 2.23 6.30
C GLU A 43 7.72 3.44 7.17
N GLU A 44 7.15 4.50 6.61
CA GLU A 44 6.68 5.64 7.41
C GLU A 44 5.54 5.24 8.35
N GLY A 45 4.61 4.39 7.91
CA GLY A 45 3.56 3.84 8.77
C GLY A 45 4.12 3.04 9.95
N LYS A 46 5.13 2.19 9.71
CA LYS A 46 5.83 1.44 10.77
C LYS A 46 6.50 2.36 11.79
N ARG A 47 7.25 3.37 11.32
CA ARG A 47 7.93 4.35 12.20
C ARG A 47 6.93 5.14 13.03
N ASN A 48 5.83 5.57 12.42
CA ASN A 48 4.77 6.29 13.13
C ASN A 48 4.16 5.43 14.24
N ALA A 49 3.80 4.17 13.93
CA ALA A 49 3.28 3.24 14.93
C ALA A 49 4.30 2.96 16.04
N ALA A 50 5.56 2.69 15.69
CA ALA A 50 6.64 2.43 16.64
C ALA A 50 6.89 3.64 17.57
N SER A 51 6.82 4.87 17.05
CA SER A 51 6.95 6.08 17.86
C SER A 51 5.89 6.14 18.96
N LEU A 52 4.62 5.85 18.62
CA LEU A 52 3.51 5.84 19.57
C LEU A 52 3.63 4.72 20.60
N LEU A 53 4.24 3.60 20.22
CA LEU A 53 4.52 2.46 21.10
C LEU A 53 5.76 2.65 22.00
N GLY A 54 6.43 3.80 21.91
CA GLY A 54 7.53 4.13 22.81
C GLY A 54 8.93 3.86 22.26
N ARG A 55 9.11 3.54 20.98
CA ARG A 55 10.46 3.36 20.40
C ARG A 55 11.24 4.67 20.41
N GLU A 56 12.37 4.70 21.11
CA GLU A 56 13.20 5.91 21.28
C GLU A 56 13.75 6.45 19.96
N GLU A 57 14.16 5.57 19.03
CA GLU A 57 14.66 5.96 17.70
C GLU A 57 13.67 6.83 16.90
N ASP A 58 12.36 6.67 17.15
CA ASP A 58 11.32 7.47 16.48
C ASP A 58 10.65 8.49 17.42
N ALA A 59 11.18 8.73 18.62
CA ALA A 59 10.54 9.58 19.62
C ALA A 59 10.20 10.98 19.08
N ALA A 60 11.06 11.54 18.22
CA ALA A 60 10.86 12.84 17.57
C ALA A 60 9.59 12.92 16.70
N ARG A 61 9.06 11.79 16.20
CA ARG A 61 7.82 11.75 15.39
C ARG A 61 6.55 11.70 16.24
N ARG A 62 6.65 11.29 17.50
CA ARG A 62 5.51 10.89 18.35
C ARG A 62 4.46 11.99 18.51
N GLU A 63 4.91 13.22 18.76
CA GLU A 63 4.02 14.37 18.97
C GLU A 63 3.23 14.69 17.69
N GLY A 64 3.92 14.84 16.56
CA GLY A 64 3.26 15.12 15.28
C GLY A 64 2.25 14.04 14.86
N VAL A 65 2.55 12.77 15.14
CA VAL A 65 1.60 11.68 14.89
C VAL A 65 0.39 11.77 15.82
N ARG A 66 0.57 12.13 17.10
CA ARG A 66 -0.52 12.29 18.06
C ARG A 66 -1.45 13.46 17.66
N ASP A 67 -0.88 14.59 17.29
CA ASP A 67 -1.61 15.75 16.76
C ASP A 67 -2.45 15.40 15.53
N LEU A 68 -1.87 14.64 14.58
CA LEU A 68 -2.59 14.18 13.40
C LEU A 68 -3.80 13.32 13.79
N LEU A 69 -3.63 12.40 14.74
CA LEU A 69 -4.72 11.55 15.21
C LEU A 69 -5.84 12.34 15.89
N ASP A 70 -5.50 13.34 16.69
CA ASP A 70 -6.50 14.20 17.35
C ASP A 70 -7.31 15.01 16.33
N ARG A 71 -6.66 15.54 15.28
CA ARG A 71 -7.34 16.20 14.15
C ARG A 71 -8.25 15.26 13.36
N LEU A 72 -7.88 13.99 13.20
CA LEU A 72 -8.71 13.00 12.51
C LEU A 72 -9.92 12.59 13.36
N ARG A 73 -9.77 12.56 14.69
CA ARG A 73 -10.87 12.28 15.63
C ARG A 73 -11.88 13.42 15.70
N SER A 74 -11.43 14.67 15.63
CA SER A 74 -12.33 15.83 15.67
C SER A 74 -13.13 16.05 14.38
N ARG A 75 -12.77 15.37 13.28
CA ARG A 75 -13.49 15.42 11.99
C ARG A 75 -14.56 14.32 11.85
N ARG A 76 -14.69 13.43 12.82
CA ARG A 76 -15.66 12.33 12.84
C ARG A 76 -16.76 12.63 13.85
#